data_AF-A0A1M4PSN6-F1
#
_entry.id   AF-A0A1M4PSN6-F1
#
_cell.length_a   1.000
_cell.length_b   1.000
_cell.length_c   1.000
_cell.angle_alpha   90.00
_cell.angle_beta   90.00
_cell.angle_gamma   90.00
#
_symmetry.space_group_name_H-M   'P 1'
#
loop_
_entity.id
_entity.type
_entity.pdbx_description
1 polymer ?
#
loop_
_entity_poly.entity_id
_entity_poly.type
_entity_poly.pdbx_seq_one_letter_code
_entity_poly.pdbx_strand_id
1 'polypeptide(L)' 'MTIHDKYRDGGWGITSKEMVNFIGEFAQTEGIFVEKIYTVKTLYGMNDLIKNKHFQSGVCYLYSGGIGALFSQF' A
#
# COMPACT_ATOMS: atom_id res chain seq x y z
N MET A 1 20.46 -2.51 -5.16
CA MET A 1 19.09 -1.98 -4.99
C MET A 1 18.12 -3.05 -5.46
N THR A 2 17.13 -3.40 -4.66
CA THR A 2 16.07 -4.37 -5.04
C THR A 2 14.80 -3.59 -5.33
N ILE A 3 14.11 -3.93 -6.42
CA ILE A 3 12.83 -3.34 -6.81
C ILE A 3 11.78 -4.44 -6.83
N HIS A 4 10.66 -4.25 -6.13
CA HIS A 4 9.53 -5.16 -6.14
C HIS A 4 8.40 -4.57 -6.99
N ASP A 5 8.36 -4.94 -8.27
CA ASP A 5 7.43 -4.34 -9.24
C ASP A 5 6.08 -5.07 -9.34
N LYS A 6 5.93 -6.21 -8.64
CA LYS A 6 4.70 -7.03 -8.62
C LYS A 6 3.49 -6.37 -7.94
N TYR A 7 3.69 -5.31 -7.16
CA TYR A 7 2.63 -4.63 -6.39
C TYR A 7 1.96 -3.48 -7.14
N ARG A 8 2.10 -3.44 -8.47
CA ARG A 8 1.56 -2.37 -9.33
C ARG A 8 0.11 -2.63 -9.77
N ASP A 9 -0.47 -3.79 -9.46
CA ASP A 9 -1.72 -4.27 -10.05
C ASP A 9 -1.69 -4.14 -11.59
N GLY A 10 -2.75 -3.64 -12.21
CA GLY A 10 -2.83 -3.38 -13.65
C GLY A 10 -2.01 -2.16 -14.13
N GLY A 11 -1.22 -1.53 -13.26
CA GLY A 11 -0.39 -0.37 -13.59
C GLY A 11 -0.85 0.92 -12.92
N TRP A 12 -0.47 2.06 -13.50
CA TRP A 12 -0.76 3.38 -12.91
C TRP A 12 -2.27 3.64 -12.83
N GLY A 13 -2.75 4.11 -11.67
CA GLY A 13 -4.16 4.41 -11.44
C GLY A 13 -5.10 3.20 -11.32
N ILE A 14 -4.61 1.98 -11.56
CA ILE A 14 -5.40 0.75 -11.45
C ILE A 14 -5.10 0.08 -10.10
N THR A 15 -6.17 -0.27 -9.38
CA THR A 15 -6.11 -0.85 -8.03
C THR A 15 -7.13 -1.98 -7.92
N SER A 16 -6.69 -3.13 -7.43
CA SER A 16 -7.55 -4.31 -7.28
C SER A 16 -8.55 -4.15 -6.12
N LYS A 17 -9.66 -4.90 -6.18
CA LYS A 17 -10.66 -4.93 -5.08
C LYS A 17 -10.05 -5.37 -3.76
N GLU A 18 -9.13 -6.33 -3.80
CA GLU A 18 -8.40 -6.79 -2.62
C GLU A 18 -7.59 -5.66 -2.00
N MET A 19 -6.85 -4.90 -2.81
CA MET A 19 -6.07 -3.77 -2.33
C MET A 19 -6.97 -2.65 -1.80
N VAL A 20 -8.16 -2.43 -2.38
CA VAL A 20 -9.15 -1.49 -1.83
C VAL A 20 -9.67 -1.93 -0.47
N ASN A 21 -9.93 -3.22 -0.27
CA ASN A 21 -10.31 -3.74 1.06
C ASN A 21 -9.19 -3.53 2.07
N PHE A 22 -7.94 -3.78 1.67
CA PHE A 22 -6.75 -3.53 2.51
C PHE A 22 -6.62 -2.06 2.93
N ILE A 23 -6.96 -1.08 2.07
CA ILE A 23 -7.01 0.34 2.45
C ILE A 23 -7.98 0.53 3.63
N GLY A 24 -9.18 -0.03 3.52
CA GLY A 24 -10.21 0.08 4.56
C GLY A 24 -9.78 -0.57 5.87
N GLU A 25 -9.26 -1.79 5.81
CA GLU A 25 -8.76 -2.53 6.98
C GLU A 25 -7.63 -1.76 7.67
N PHE A 26 -6.63 -1.29 6.91
CA PHE A 26 -5.50 -0.56 7.46
C PHE A 26 -5.91 0.77 8.09
N ALA A 27 -6.83 1.51 7.47
CA ALA A 27 -7.38 2.73 8.06
C ALA A 27 -8.14 2.46 9.36
N GLN A 28 -8.87 1.34 9.45
CA GLN A 28 -9.62 0.95 10.65
C GLN A 28 -8.70 0.50 11.80
N THR A 29 -7.56 -0.14 11.49
CA THR A 29 -6.64 -0.64 12.53
C THR A 29 -5.64 0.41 13.00
N GLU A 30 -5.09 1.21 12.07
CA GLU A 30 -3.98 2.14 12.38
C GLU A 30 -4.41 3.61 12.41
N GLY A 31 -5.60 3.95 11.89
CA GLY A 31 -6.03 5.36 11.76
C GLY A 31 -5.23 6.16 10.72
N ILE A 32 -4.47 5.48 9.84
CA ILE A 32 -3.67 6.11 8.78
C ILE A 32 -4.36 5.87 7.44
N PHE A 33 -4.66 6.96 6.74
CA PHE A 33 -5.28 6.90 5.41
C PHE A 33 -4.22 6.79 4.32
N VAL A 34 -4.39 5.85 3.40
CA VAL A 34 -3.56 5.68 2.19
C VAL A 34 -4.44 5.74 0.95
N GLU A 35 -3.86 6.15 -0.18
CA GLU A 35 -4.58 6.35 -1.45
C GLU A 35 -4.22 5.27 -2.48
N LYS A 36 -5.06 5.13 -3.52
CA LYS A 36 -5.09 4.00 -4.47
C LYS A 36 -3.89 3.92 -5.43
N ILE A 37 -3.18 5.01 -5.67
CA ILE A 37 -2.18 5.12 -6.75
C ILE A 37 -0.78 4.71 -6.27
N TYR A 38 -0.31 5.21 -5.13
CA TYR A 38 1.07 5.06 -4.65
C TYR A 38 1.14 4.46 -3.26
N THR A 39 0.54 5.12 -2.25
CA THR A 39 0.82 4.79 -0.84
C THR A 39 0.27 3.42 -0.45
N VAL A 40 -0.90 3.02 -0.96
CA VAL A 40 -1.39 1.67 -0.73
C VAL A 40 -0.48 0.61 -1.34
N LYS A 41 0.11 0.86 -2.52
CA LYS A 41 0.91 -0.15 -3.25
C LYS A 41 2.19 -0.48 -2.52
N THR A 42 2.88 0.55 -2.02
CA THR A 42 4.07 0.39 -1.19
C THR A 42 3.75 -0.32 0.13
N LEU A 43 2.66 0.10 0.79
CA LEU A 43 2.24 -0.48 2.07
C LEU A 43 1.79 -1.94 1.94
N TYR A 44 0.97 -2.24 0.94
CA TYR A 44 0.51 -3.60 0.62
C TYR A 44 1.71 -4.49 0.27
N GLY A 45 2.65 -3.98 -0.53
CA GLY A 45 3.88 -4.69 -0.85
C GLY A 45 4.74 -4.99 0.38
N MET A 46 4.92 -4.00 1.26
CA MET A 46 5.62 -4.21 2.53
C MET A 46 4.93 -5.28 3.39
N ASN A 47 3.59 -5.23 3.51
CA ASN A 47 2.80 -6.20 4.27
C ASN A 47 2.96 -7.63 3.71
N ASP A 48 2.90 -7.82 2.39
CA ASP A 48 3.14 -9.11 1.75
C ASP A 48 4.57 -9.61 2.00
N LEU A 49 5.59 -8.75 1.87
CA LEU A 49 6.98 -9.12 2.16
C LEU A 49 7.19 -9.52 3.63
N ILE A 50 6.56 -8.82 4.57
CA ILE A 50 6.56 -9.18 6.00
C ILE A 50 5.93 -10.56 6.20
N LYS A 51 4.75 -10.80 5.63
CA LYS A 51 4.06 -12.10 5.74
C LYS A 51 4.89 -13.26 5.18
N ASN A 52 5.67 -12.99 4.13
CA ASN A 52 6.60 -13.94 3.52
C ASN A 52 7.98 -14.01 4.21
N LYS A 53 8.14 -13.41 5.40
CA LYS A 53 9.39 -13.41 6.19
C LYS A 53 10.61 -12.90 5.41
N HIS A 54 10.41 -11.93 4.52
CA HIS A 54 11.47 -11.39 3.66
C HIS A 54 12.53 -10.60 4.44
N PHE A 55 12.13 -9.88 5.49
CA PHE A 55 13.00 -9.02 6.28
C PHE A 55 13.52 -9.73 7.53
N GLN A 56 14.79 -9.47 7.89
CA GLN A 56 15.42 -10.03 9.08
C GLN A 56 15.24 -9.16 10.34
N SER A 57 14.80 -7.91 10.17
CA SER A 57 14.63 -6.91 11.23
C SER A 57 13.42 -6.00 10.94
N GLY A 58 13.20 -5.02 11.83
CA GLY A 58 12.13 -4.04 11.65
C GLY A 58 12.26 -3.24 10.35
N VAL A 59 11.12 -2.86 9.78
CA VAL A 59 11.02 -2.09 8.55
C VAL A 59 10.32 -0.76 8.79
N CYS A 60 10.70 0.26 8.02
CA CYS A 60 10.09 1.58 8.07
C CYS A 60 9.32 1.82 6.77
N TYR A 61 8.04 2.15 6.91
CA TYR A 61 7.21 2.60 5.81
C TYR A 61 7.33 4.12 5.64
N LEU A 62 7.78 4.57 4.48
CA LEU A 62 7.81 6.00 4.15
C LEU A 62 6.46 6.42 3.55
N TYR A 63 5.61 7.02 4.36
CA TYR A 63 4.33 7.56 3.93
C TYR A 63 4.53 8.87 3.15
N SER A 64 4.48 8.79 1.82
CA SER A 64 4.77 9.90 0.91
C SER A 64 3.61 10.89 0.70
N GLY A 65 2.51 10.76 1.45
CA GLY A 65 1.32 11.63 1.33
C GLY A 65 0.31 11.16 0.29
N GLY A 66 -0.28 12.08 -0.47
CA GLY A 66 -1.29 11.77 -1.50
C GLY A 66 -2.75 11.79 -1.00
N ILE A 67 -3.00 12.08 0.27
CA ILE A 67 -4.35 12.06 0.88
C ILE A 67 -5.40 12.88 0.12
N GLY A 68 -5.02 13.98 -0.54
CA GLY A 68 -5.96 14.77 -1.35
C GLY A 68 -6.58 13.98 -2.51
N ALA A 69 -5.85 13.03 -3.09
CA ALA A 69 -6.36 12.18 -4.16
C ALA A 69 -7.40 11.17 -3.66
N LEU A 70 -7.39 10.83 -2.37
CA LEU A 70 -8.32 9.87 -1.79
C LEU A 70 -9.79 10.26 -2.01
N PHE A 71 -10.09 11.56 -1.92
CA PHE A 71 -11.45 12.10 -2.02
C PHE A 71 -12.06 12.03 -3.43
N SER A 72 -11.26 11.77 -4.46
CA SER A 72 -11.74 11.55 -5.83
C SER A 72 -11.68 10.08 -6.26
N GLN A 73 -11.25 9.19 -5.36
CA GLN A 73 -10.98 7.79 -5.67
C GLN A 73 -12.10 6.84 -5.24
N PHE A 74 -13.03 7.27 -4.39
CA PHE A 74 -14.13 6.48 -3.83
C PHE A 74 -15.49 7.05 -4.21
#